data_AF-W8RU53-F1
#
_entry.id   AF-W8RU53-F1
#
_cell.length_a   1.000
_cell.length_b   1.000
_cell.length_c   1.000
_cell.angle_alpha   90.00
_cell.angle_beta   90.00
_cell.angle_gamma   90.00
#
_symmetry.space_group_name_H-M   'P 1'
#
loop_
_entity.id
_entity.type
_entity.pdbx_description
1 polymer ?
#
loop_
_entity_poly.entity_id
_entity_poly.type
_entity_poly.pdbx_seq_one_letter_code
_entity_poly.pdbx_strand_id
1 'polypeptide(L)' 'MLTYTVDFTKAVQTRRLTMGVADGRVEADGEVIYQVKDMKVALSES' A
#
# COMPACT_ATOMS: atom_id res chain seq x y z
N MET A 1 -3.90 -11.80 16.57
CA MET A 1 -3.24 -10.50 16.27
C MET A 1 -3.24 -10.32 14.77
N LEU A 2 -3.65 -9.13 14.28
CA LEU A 2 -3.59 -8.80 12.86
C LEU A 2 -2.35 -7.93 12.60
N THR A 3 -1.56 -8.30 11.62
CA THR A 3 -0.39 -7.54 11.17
C THR A 3 -0.59 -7.10 9.73
N TYR A 4 -0.39 -5.81 9.48
CA TYR A 4 -0.47 -5.23 8.15
C TYR A 4 0.94 -4.84 7.71
N THR A 5 1.35 -5.35 6.56
CA THR A 5 2.63 -4.98 5.94
C THR A 5 2.34 -4.30 4.61
N VAL A 6 3.02 -3.17 4.37
CA VAL A 6 2.91 -2.39 3.14
C VAL A 6 4.32 -2.10 2.65
N ASP A 7 4.66 -2.67 1.50
CA ASP A 7 5.97 -2.55 0.88
C ASP A 7 5.87 -1.63 -0.34
N PHE A 8 6.38 -0.40 -0.22
CA PHE A 8 6.33 0.58 -1.30
C PHE A 8 7.25 0.17 -2.45
N THR A 9 6.68 -0.02 -3.63
CA THR A 9 7.40 -0.32 -4.87
C THR A 9 7.67 0.94 -5.68
N LYS A 10 6.79 1.95 -5.57
CA LYS A 10 6.96 3.23 -6.25
C LYS A 10 6.34 4.37 -5.45
N ALA A 11 6.98 5.53 -5.49
CA ALA A 11 6.40 6.78 -5.02
C ALA A 11 6.58 7.85 -6.10
N VAL A 12 5.51 8.57 -6.42
CA VAL A 12 5.48 9.63 -7.41
C VAL A 12 4.94 10.88 -6.74
N GLN A 13 5.77 11.93 -6.70
CA GLN A 13 5.36 13.23 -6.19
C GLN A 13 5.63 14.30 -7.24
N THR A 14 4.57 14.95 -7.69
CA THR A 14 4.59 16.06 -8.64
C THR A 14 3.76 17.22 -8.08
N ARG A 15 3.83 18.39 -8.72
CA ARG A 15 3.01 19.56 -8.33
C ARG A 15 1.50 19.32 -8.34
N ARG A 16 1.00 18.32 -9.07
CA ARG A 16 -0.44 18.06 -9.26
C ARG A 16 -0.89 16.68 -8.79
N LEU A 17 0.05 15.82 -8.38
CA LEU A 17 -0.23 14.44 -8.04
C LEU A 17 0.82 13.92 -7.07
N THR A 18 0.35 13.45 -5.92
CA THR A 18 1.12 12.60 -5.01
C THR A 18 0.49 11.22 -5.03
N MET A 19 1.24 10.20 -5.45
CA MET A 19 0.77 8.82 -5.59
C MET A 19 1.80 7.83 -5.07
N GLY A 20 1.35 6.84 -4.29
CA GLY A 20 2.13 5.68 -3.88
C GLY A 20 1.65 4.42 -4.59
N VAL A 21 2.59 3.54 -4.93
CA VAL A 21 2.34 2.15 -5.35
C VAL A 21 3.02 1.23 -4.36
N ALA A 22 2.29 0.24 -3.87
CA ALA A 22 2.81 -0.71 -2.88
C ALA A 22 2.21 -2.09 -3.08
N ASP A 23 2.94 -3.09 -2.61
CA ASP A 23 2.39 -4.40 -2.33
C ASP A 23 2.00 -4.46 -0.85
N GLY A 24 1.02 -5.29 -0.51
CA GLY A 24 0.56 -5.40 0.86
C GLY A 24 0.16 -6.81 1.21
N ARG A 25 0.28 -7.13 2.50
CA ARG A 25 -0.24 -8.39 3.04
C ARG A 25 -0.81 -8.20 4.43
N VAL A 26 -1.78 -9.03 4.75
CA VAL A 26 -2.38 -9.10 6.08
C VAL A 26 -2.10 -10.48 6.64
N GLU A 27 -1.54 -10.52 7.83
CA GLU A 27 -1.28 -11.74 8.59
C GLU A 27 -2.23 -11.81 9.78
N ALA A 28 -2.84 -12.97 10.01
CA ALA A 28 -3.56 -13.30 11.23
C ALA A 28 -2.78 -14.39 11.97
N ASP A 29 -2.32 -14.05 13.17
CA ASP A 29 -1.58 -14.98 14.04
C ASP A 29 -0.35 -15.63 13.35
N GLY A 30 0.29 -14.88 12.46
CA GLY A 30 1.48 -15.31 11.71
C GLY A 30 1.19 -15.98 10.36
N GLU A 31 -0.08 -16.21 10.01
CA GLU A 31 -0.48 -16.74 8.71
C GLU A 31 -0.97 -15.63 7.78
N VAL A 32 -0.47 -15.60 6.54
CA VAL A 32 -0.90 -14.60 5.54
C VAL A 32 -2.30 -14.95 5.04
N ILE A 33 -3.27 -14.11 5.36
CA ILE A 33 -4.68 -14.29 4.98
C ILE A 33 -5.08 -13.47 3.75
N TYR A 34 -4.41 -12.36 3.49
CA TYR A 34 -4.65 -11.53 2.30
C TYR A 34 -3.35 -11.02 1.71
N GLN A 35 -3.32 -10.90 0.38
CA GLN A 35 -2.23 -10.32 -0.38
C GLN A 35 -2.80 -9.39 -1.44
N VAL A 36 -2.18 -8.23 -1.61
CA VAL A 36 -2.46 -7.28 -2.68
C VAL A 36 -1.16 -6.93 -3.37
N LYS A 37 -1.20 -6.87 -4.70
CA LYS A 37 -0.09 -6.41 -5.53
C LYS A 37 -0.48 -5.14 -6.26
N ASP A 38 0.50 -4.28 -6.51
CA ASP A 38 0.33 -3.05 -7.27
C ASP A 38 -0.81 -2.15 -6.77
N MET A 39 -0.98 -2.06 -5.44
CA MET A 39 -1.95 -1.16 -4.82
C MET A 39 -1.55 0.29 -5.09
N LYS A 40 -2.43 1.08 -5.72
CA LYS A 40 -2.19 2.48 -6.08
C LYS A 40 -3.08 3.40 -5.26
N VAL A 41 -2.46 4.35 -4.56
CA VAL A 41 -3.17 5.35 -3.75
C VAL A 41 -2.67 6.74 -4.13
N ALA A 42 -3.59 7.66 -4.43
CA ALA A 42 -3.27 9.05 -4.73
C ALA A 42 -3.88 9.96 -3.66
N LEU A 43 -3.15 11.01 -3.28
CA LEU A 43 -3.68 12.09 -2.46
C LEU A 43 -4.51 13.00 -3.36
N SER A 44 -5.73 13.30 -2.91
CA SER A 44 -6.61 14.30 -3.51
C SER A 44 -6.74 15.46 -2.53
N GLU A 45 -6.43 16.68 -2.97
CA GLU A 45 -6.77 17.90 -2.25
C GLU A 45 -8.24 18.24 -2.58
N SER A 46 -9.02 18.62 -1.56
CA SER A 46 -10.43 19.00 -1.68
C SER A 46 -10.61 20.42 -2.19
#